data_AF-A0A1I6V6E8-F1
#
_entry.id   AF-A0A1I6V6E8-F1
#
_cell.length_a   1.000
_cell.length_b   1.000
_cell.length_c   1.000
_cell.angle_alpha   90.00
_cell.angle_beta   90.00
_cell.angle_gamma   90.00
#
_symmetry.space_group_name_H-M   'P 1'
#
loop_
_entity.id
_entity.type
_entity.pdbx_description
1 polymer ?
#
loop_
_entity_poly.entity_id
_entity_poly.type
_entity_poly.pdbx_seq_one_letter_code
_entity_poly.pdbx_strand_id
1 'polypeptide(L)'
;MTARRTDGLAVLARLKRHETENVALQMGEINRALGLIEAERQALMEQLNERGDPGAVEATRVLSDFIRNVSQTIQHKETEARRLRENSADMHNQLNDLFAEAKRIDLIRHRRAEARKRASDAAATAAQDEGFLSIWLQDGQGA
;
A
#
# COMPACT_ATOMS: atom_id res chain seq x y z
N MET A 1 21.85 26.07 6.82
CA MET A 1 21.49 25.07 5.77
C MET A 1 20.37 24.09 6.20
N THR A 2 19.34 24.53 6.94
CA THR A 2 18.42 23.62 7.65
C THR A 2 16.98 23.62 7.13
N ALA A 3 16.47 24.75 6.61
CA ALA A 3 15.09 24.83 6.11
C ALA A 3 14.84 23.98 4.83
N ARG A 4 15.64 24.16 3.77
CA ARG A 4 15.47 23.43 2.48
C ARG A 4 15.51 21.91 2.61
N ARG A 5 16.37 21.36 3.47
CA ARG A 5 16.46 19.90 3.72
C ARG A 5 15.25 19.34 4.47
N THR A 6 14.55 20.18 5.24
CA THR A 6 13.33 19.79 5.95
C THR A 6 12.14 19.72 5.00
N ASP A 7 12.11 20.67 4.08
CA ASP A 7 11.12 20.75 3.00
C ASP A 7 11.25 19.55 2.05
N GLY A 8 12.48 19.19 1.66
CA GLY A 8 12.74 18.01 0.83
C GLY A 8 12.25 16.68 1.43
N LEU A 9 12.40 16.46 2.75
CA LEU A 9 11.86 15.25 3.40
C LEU A 9 10.33 15.24 3.45
N ALA A 10 9.70 16.40 3.56
CA ALA A 10 8.24 16.49 3.51
C ALA A 10 7.70 16.15 2.12
N VAL A 11 8.39 16.61 1.07
CA VAL A 11 8.08 16.25 -0.32
C VAL A 11 8.27 14.75 -0.56
N LEU A 12 9.39 14.17 -0.09
CA LEU A 12 9.63 12.73 -0.22
C LEU A 12 8.57 11.88 0.49
N ALA A 13 8.14 12.27 1.69
CA ALA A 13 7.08 11.57 2.41
C ALA A 13 5.75 11.60 1.65
N ARG A 14 5.39 12.76 1.06
CA ARG A 14 4.18 12.90 0.24
C ARG A 14 4.26 12.07 -1.04
N LEU A 15 5.41 12.08 -1.71
CA LEU A 15 5.66 11.28 -2.91
C LEU A 15 5.51 9.79 -2.61
N LYS A 16 6.14 9.31 -1.54
CA LYS A 16 6.07 7.90 -1.14
C LYS A 16 4.66 7.47 -0.77
N ARG A 17 3.89 8.34 -0.11
CA ARG A 17 2.47 8.09 0.17
C ARG A 17 1.65 7.96 -1.12
N HIS A 18 1.86 8.84 -2.08
CA HIS A 18 1.20 8.76 -3.38
C HIS A 18 1.59 7.48 -4.15
N GLU A 19 2.86 7.08 -4.11
CA GLU A 19 3.32 5.80 -4.68
C GLU A 19 2.61 4.61 -4.01
N THR A 20 2.48 4.57 -2.68
CA THR A 20 1.75 3.51 -1.97
C THR A 20 0.26 3.47 -2.33
N GLU A 21 -0.38 4.64 -2.46
CA GLU A 21 -1.81 4.74 -2.82
C GLU A 21 -2.04 4.22 -4.25
N ASN A 22 -1.14 4.54 -5.19
CA ASN A 22 -1.22 4.04 -6.56
C ASN A 22 -1.09 2.50 -6.64
N VAL A 23 -0.12 1.91 -5.94
CA VAL A 23 0.05 0.44 -5.93
C VAL A 23 -1.15 -0.24 -5.27
N ALA A 24 -1.70 0.34 -4.20
CA ALA A 24 -2.92 -0.17 -3.57
C ALA A 24 -4.14 -0.15 -4.51
N LEU A 25 -4.29 0.91 -5.33
CA LEU A 25 -5.34 0.99 -6.34
C LEU A 25 -5.19 -0.11 -7.41
N GLN A 26 -3.97 -0.31 -7.92
CA GLN A 26 -3.66 -1.37 -8.89
C GLN A 26 -3.97 -2.77 -8.34
N MET A 27 -3.63 -3.02 -7.08
CA MET A 27 -4.01 -4.27 -6.40
C MET A 27 -5.53 -4.43 -6.29
N GLY A 28 -6.26 -3.35 -6.01
CA GLY A 28 -7.72 -3.36 -5.98
C GLY A 28 -8.36 -3.66 -7.34
N GLU A 29 -7.72 -3.26 -8.44
CA GLU A 29 -8.13 -3.62 -9.80
C GLU A 29 -7.86 -5.09 -10.10
N ILE A 30 -6.68 -5.59 -9.76
CA ILE A 30 -6.31 -7.00 -9.98
C ILE A 30 -7.18 -7.95 -9.16
N ASN A 31 -7.48 -7.62 -7.89
CA ASN A 31 -8.39 -8.42 -7.07
C ASN A 31 -9.81 -8.45 -7.64
N ARG A 32 -10.29 -7.33 -8.21
CA ARG A 32 -11.58 -7.30 -8.91
C ARG A 32 -11.57 -8.18 -10.15
N ALA A 33 -10.51 -8.10 -10.97
CA ALA A 33 -10.36 -8.95 -12.15
C ALA A 33 -10.31 -10.44 -11.79
N LEU A 34 -9.57 -10.81 -10.73
CA LEU A 34 -9.53 -12.17 -10.21
C LEU A 34 -10.91 -12.65 -9.76
N GLY A 35 -11.66 -11.82 -9.04
CA GLY A 35 -13.03 -12.15 -8.61
C GLY A 35 -13.97 -12.40 -9.78
N LEU A 36 -13.87 -11.62 -10.87
CA LEU A 36 -14.65 -11.83 -12.09
C LEU A 36 -14.28 -13.16 -12.77
N ILE A 37 -12.99 -13.45 -12.90
CA ILE A 37 -12.51 -14.72 -13.50
C ILE A 37 -12.96 -15.92 -12.65
N GLU A 38 -12.92 -15.82 -11.33
CA GLU A 38 -13.39 -16.88 -10.44
C GLU A 38 -14.91 -17.10 -10.52
N ALA A 39 -15.70 -16.02 -10.62
CA ALA A 39 -17.14 -16.11 -10.83
C ALA A 39 -17.49 -16.74 -12.18
N GLU A 40 -16.82 -16.32 -13.27
CA GLU A 40 -16.97 -16.91 -14.60
C GLU A 40 -16.63 -18.41 -14.59
N ARG A 41 -15.53 -18.78 -13.92
CA ARG A 41 -15.13 -20.19 -13.78
C ARG A 41 -16.20 -21.02 -13.07
N GLN A 42 -16.76 -20.48 -11.99
CA GLN A 42 -17.78 -21.16 -11.20
C GLN A 42 -19.07 -21.35 -12.03
N ALA A 43 -19.50 -20.33 -12.76
CA ALA A 43 -20.66 -20.41 -13.65
C ALA A 43 -20.46 -21.45 -14.76
N LEU A 44 -19.25 -21.53 -15.35
CA LEU A 44 -18.93 -22.54 -16.36
C LEU A 44 -18.91 -23.96 -15.79
N MET A 45 -18.43 -24.14 -14.56
CA MET A 45 -18.47 -25.44 -13.86
C MET A 45 -19.90 -25.87 -13.54
N GLU A 46 -20.76 -24.92 -13.13
CA GLU A 46 -22.18 -25.18 -12.86
C GLU A 46 -22.92 -25.59 -14.13
N GLN A 47 -22.73 -24.86 -15.25
CA GLN A 47 -23.29 -25.23 -16.56
C GLN A 47 -22.84 -26.62 -17.04
N LEU A 48 -21.58 -26.99 -16.76
CA LEU A 48 -21.06 -28.31 -17.08
C LEU A 48 -21.79 -29.41 -16.27
N ASN A 49 -22.03 -29.17 -14.98
CA ASN A 49 -22.72 -30.10 -14.10
C ASN A 49 -24.22 -30.24 -14.46
N GLU A 50 -24.91 -29.12 -14.75
CA GLU A 50 -26.32 -29.12 -15.12
C GLU A 50 -26.60 -29.87 -16.44
N ARG A 51 -25.69 -29.78 -17.42
CA ARG A 51 -25.81 -30.50 -18.70
C ARG A 51 -25.21 -31.90 -18.69
N GLY A 52 -24.62 -32.33 -17.58
CA GLY A 52 -24.08 -33.66 -17.38
C GLY A 52 -25.14 -34.74 -17.13
N ASP A 53 -26.44 -34.40 -17.14
CA ASP A 53 -27.53 -35.36 -16.93
C ASP A 53 -27.57 -36.41 -18.06
N PRO A 54 -27.34 -37.71 -17.78
CA PRO A 54 -27.17 -38.76 -18.78
C PRO A 54 -28.39 -39.06 -19.66
N GLY A 55 -29.55 -38.47 -19.40
CA GLY A 55 -30.82 -38.77 -20.07
C GLY A 55 -30.97 -38.25 -21.50
N ALA A 56 -30.15 -37.30 -21.96
CA ALA A 56 -30.28 -36.66 -23.27
C ALA A 56 -29.38 -37.31 -24.34
N VAL A 57 -29.73 -38.51 -24.78
CA VAL A 57 -28.90 -39.37 -25.67
C VAL A 57 -28.74 -38.83 -27.10
N GLU A 58 -29.58 -37.91 -27.57
CA GLU A 58 -29.57 -37.48 -28.99
C GLU A 58 -28.50 -36.43 -29.37
N ALA A 59 -27.69 -35.93 -28.42
CA ALA A 59 -26.72 -34.86 -28.68
C ALA A 59 -25.27 -35.18 -28.26
N THR A 60 -24.88 -36.45 -28.17
CA THR A 60 -23.56 -36.88 -27.64
C THR A 60 -22.34 -36.19 -28.28
N ARG A 61 -22.34 -35.92 -29.59
CA ARG A 61 -21.24 -35.22 -30.26
C ARG A 61 -21.23 -33.71 -29.97
N VAL A 62 -22.40 -33.07 -30.02
CA VAL A 62 -22.58 -31.65 -29.68
C VAL A 62 -22.24 -31.40 -28.21
N LEU A 63 -22.61 -32.34 -27.32
CA LEU A 63 -22.27 -32.32 -25.91
C LEU A 63 -20.77 -32.51 -25.70
N SER A 64 -20.11 -33.42 -26.42
CA SER A 64 -18.65 -33.60 -26.36
C SER A 64 -17.89 -32.36 -26.84
N ASP A 65 -18.31 -31.72 -27.92
CA ASP A 65 -17.70 -30.49 -28.44
C ASP A 65 -17.92 -29.32 -27.47
N PHE A 66 -19.10 -29.25 -26.83
CA PHE A 66 -19.41 -28.29 -25.78
C PHE A 66 -18.52 -28.49 -24.53
N ILE A 67 -18.44 -29.71 -24.00
CA ILE A 67 -17.59 -30.06 -22.84
C ILE A 67 -16.14 -29.70 -23.12
N ARG A 68 -15.64 -30.01 -24.33
CA ARG A 68 -14.28 -29.67 -24.75
C ARG A 68 -14.08 -28.15 -24.76
N ASN A 69 -15.01 -27.39 -25.34
CA ASN A 69 -14.93 -25.93 -25.43
C ASN A 69 -14.95 -25.28 -24.03
N VAL A 70 -15.88 -25.68 -23.17
CA VAL A 70 -15.96 -25.20 -21.78
C VAL A 70 -14.70 -25.54 -21.00
N SER A 71 -14.18 -26.76 -21.14
CA SER A 71 -12.94 -27.19 -20.46
C SER A 71 -11.72 -26.38 -20.93
N GLN A 72 -11.61 -26.10 -22.23
CA GLN A 72 -10.56 -25.22 -22.78
C GLN A 72 -10.67 -23.80 -22.25
N THR A 73 -11.90 -23.27 -22.15
CA THR A 73 -12.17 -21.94 -21.61
C THR A 73 -11.80 -21.87 -20.12
N ILE A 74 -12.14 -22.89 -19.33
CA ILE A 74 -11.74 -22.99 -17.92
C ILE A 74 -10.22 -23.00 -17.77
N GLN A 75 -9.50 -23.81 -18.56
CA GLN A 75 -8.03 -23.83 -18.52
C GLN A 75 -7.39 -22.50 -18.90
N HIS A 76 -7.95 -21.82 -19.90
CA HIS A 76 -7.49 -20.49 -20.29
C HIS A 76 -7.65 -19.50 -19.12
N LYS A 77 -8.83 -19.49 -18.49
CA LYS A 77 -9.14 -18.66 -17.32
C LYS A 77 -8.27 -18.99 -16.11
N GLU A 78 -7.93 -20.25 -15.90
CA GLU A 78 -7.02 -20.68 -14.83
C GLU A 78 -5.58 -20.20 -15.07
N THR A 79 -5.13 -20.23 -16.33
CA THR A 79 -3.81 -19.69 -16.71
C THR A 79 -3.77 -18.17 -16.54
N GLU A 80 -4.84 -17.47 -16.93
CA GLU A 80 -5.01 -16.04 -16.74
C GLU A 80 -5.00 -15.66 -15.24
N ALA A 81 -5.76 -16.38 -14.42
CA ALA A 81 -5.77 -16.21 -12.97
C ALA A 81 -4.40 -16.47 -12.33
N ARG A 82 -3.66 -17.48 -12.79
CA ARG A 82 -2.31 -17.77 -12.30
C ARG A 82 -1.36 -16.60 -12.56
N ARG A 83 -1.35 -16.05 -13.78
CA ARG A 83 -0.55 -14.87 -14.13
C ARG A 83 -0.93 -13.65 -13.28
N LEU A 84 -2.22 -13.42 -13.06
CA LEU A 84 -2.68 -12.32 -12.21
C LEU A 84 -2.27 -12.51 -10.75
N ARG A 85 -2.28 -13.74 -10.22
CA ARG A 85 -1.80 -14.04 -8.87
C ARG A 85 -0.29 -13.84 -8.72
N GLU A 86 0.50 -14.25 -9.70
CA GLU A 86 1.95 -13.99 -9.75
C GLU A 86 2.22 -12.48 -9.73
N ASN A 87 1.57 -11.72 -10.62
CA ASN A 87 1.67 -10.26 -10.63
C ASN A 87 1.21 -9.62 -9.31
N SER A 88 0.18 -10.17 -8.67
CA SER A 88 -0.30 -9.71 -7.37
C SER A 88 0.73 -9.91 -6.27
N ALA A 89 1.45 -11.03 -6.26
CA ALA A 89 2.49 -11.30 -5.28
C ALA A 89 3.64 -10.29 -5.40
N ASP A 90 4.04 -9.96 -6.63
CA ASP A 90 5.07 -8.95 -6.88
C ASP A 90 4.63 -7.56 -6.42
N MET A 91 3.38 -7.17 -6.69
CA MET A 91 2.82 -5.91 -6.19
C MET A 91 2.73 -5.86 -4.66
N HIS A 92 2.40 -6.97 -4.00
CA HIS A 92 2.42 -7.06 -2.54
C HIS A 92 3.82 -6.79 -1.97
N ASN A 93 4.86 -7.36 -2.59
CA ASN A 93 6.25 -7.12 -2.19
C ASN A 93 6.62 -5.65 -2.40
N GLN A 94 6.29 -5.09 -3.57
CA GLN A 94 6.53 -3.68 -3.87
C GLN A 94 5.82 -2.74 -2.89
N LEU A 95 4.57 -3.05 -2.52
CA LEU A 95 3.81 -2.28 -1.54
C LEU A 95 4.47 -2.34 -0.16
N ASN A 96 4.92 -3.51 0.28
CA ASN A 96 5.64 -3.66 1.56
C ASN A 96 6.94 -2.84 1.59
N ASP A 97 7.71 -2.85 0.51
CA ASP A 97 8.95 -2.07 0.39
C ASP A 97 8.69 -0.57 0.45
N LEU A 98 7.68 -0.09 -0.29
CA LEU A 98 7.26 1.31 -0.26
C LEU A 98 6.77 1.74 1.13
N PHE A 99 6.02 0.88 1.83
CA PHE A 99 5.60 1.14 3.21
C PHE A 99 6.77 1.20 4.19
N ALA A 100 7.74 0.31 4.05
CA ALA A 100 8.96 0.32 4.87
C ALA A 100 9.76 1.61 4.65
N GLU A 101 9.90 2.05 3.40
CA GLU A 101 10.57 3.29 3.04
C GLU A 101 9.82 4.52 3.59
N ALA A 102 8.50 4.58 3.43
CA ALA A 102 7.67 5.66 3.96
C ALA A 102 7.80 5.78 5.49
N LYS A 103 7.70 4.66 6.21
CA LYS A 103 7.89 4.64 7.68
C LYS A 103 9.28 5.13 8.08
N ARG A 104 10.33 4.76 7.33
CA ARG A 104 11.70 5.22 7.59
C ARG A 104 11.82 6.74 7.46
N ILE A 105 11.21 7.31 6.43
CA ILE A 105 11.20 8.77 6.21
C ILE A 105 10.45 9.47 7.35
N ASP A 106 9.27 8.97 7.73
CA ASP A 106 8.49 9.56 8.80
C ASP A 106 9.19 9.50 10.16
N LEU A 107 9.86 8.38 10.48
CA LEU A 107 10.66 8.26 11.69
C LEU A 107 11.79 9.29 11.74
N ILE A 108 12.49 9.52 10.62
CA ILE A 108 13.53 10.56 10.53
C ILE A 108 12.92 11.95 10.73
N ARG A 109 11.75 12.22 10.16
CA ARG A 109 11.05 13.51 10.33
C ARG A 109 10.65 13.74 11.78
N HIS A 110 10.07 12.73 12.45
CA HIS A 110 9.70 12.81 13.87
C HIS A 110 10.90 13.08 14.77
N ARG A 111 11.98 12.29 14.65
CA ARG A 111 13.21 12.49 15.43
C ARG A 111 13.79 13.90 15.26
N ARG A 112 13.74 14.45 14.04
CA ARG A 112 14.21 15.82 13.76
C ARG A 112 13.30 16.88 14.37
N ALA A 113 11.98 16.68 14.32
CA ALA A 113 11.03 17.59 14.96
C ALA A 113 11.25 17.64 16.47
N GLU A 114 11.43 16.47 17.11
CA GLU A 114 11.75 16.37 18.53
C GLU A 114 13.09 17.04 18.88
N ALA A 115 14.13 16.82 18.08
CA ALA A 115 15.43 17.45 18.30
C ALA A 115 15.34 18.99 18.23
N ARG A 116 14.53 19.53 17.30
CA ARG A 116 14.29 20.98 17.23
C ARG A 116 13.52 21.50 18.42
N LYS A 117 12.49 20.76 18.85
CA LYS A 117 11.71 21.12 20.03
C LYS A 117 12.62 21.20 21.25
N ARG A 118 13.43 20.16 21.49
CA ARG A 118 14.43 20.14 22.57
C ARG A 118 15.43 21.29 22.49
N ALA A 119 15.93 21.61 21.29
CA ALA A 119 16.84 22.74 21.12
C ALA A 119 16.16 24.10 21.40
N SER A 120 14.90 24.25 21.00
CA SER A 120 14.08 25.44 21.30
C SER A 120 13.80 25.57 22.79
N ASP A 121 13.44 24.47 23.44
CA ASP A 121 13.16 24.43 24.89
C ASP A 121 14.43 24.79 25.67
N ALA A 122 15.58 24.22 25.30
CA ALA A 122 16.87 24.53 25.92
C ALA A 122 17.28 26.00 25.73
N ALA A 123 17.06 26.57 24.54
CA ALA A 123 17.33 27.98 24.29
C ALA A 123 16.39 28.90 25.09
N ALA A 124 15.12 28.51 25.24
CA ALA A 124 14.15 29.25 26.05
C ALA A 124 14.52 29.21 27.54
N THR A 125 14.94 28.06 28.07
CA THR A 125 15.44 27.95 29.45
C THR A 125 16.69 28.81 29.65
N ALA A 126 17.67 28.75 28.74
CA ALA A 126 18.87 29.58 28.85
C ALA A 126 18.56 31.09 28.84
N ALA A 127 17.62 31.53 27.99
CA ALA A 127 17.19 32.92 27.97
C ALA A 127 16.45 33.35 29.26
N GLN A 128 15.68 32.45 29.86
CA GLN A 128 15.05 32.69 31.17
C GLN A 128 16.11 32.82 32.26
N ASP A 129 17.09 31.92 32.31
CA ASP A 129 18.18 31.92 33.29
C ASP A 129 19.02 33.21 33.18
N GLU A 130 19.37 33.64 31.97
CA GLU A 130 20.04 34.93 31.72
C GLU A 130 19.19 36.12 32.20
N GLY A 131 17.87 36.08 31.95
CA GLY A 131 16.93 37.06 32.45
C GLY A 131 16.92 37.14 33.98
N PHE A 132 16.83 36.01 34.67
CA PHE A 132 16.88 35.94 36.13
C PHE A 132 18.22 36.46 36.69
N LEU A 133 19.34 36.09 36.09
CA LEU A 133 20.66 36.59 36.51
C LEU A 133 20.80 38.10 36.34
N SER A 134 20.26 38.67 35.26
CA SER A 134 20.33 40.11 35.01
C SER A 134 19.56 40.91 36.07
N ILE A 135 18.38 40.44 36.50
CA ILE A 135 17.58 41.06 37.56
C ILE A 135 18.33 40.97 38.89
N TRP A 136 18.87 39.80 39.22
CA TRP A 136 19.57 39.58 40.50
C TRP A 136 20.85 40.43 40.63
N LEU A 137 21.63 40.57 39.56
CA LEU A 137 22.82 41.43 39.53
C LEU A 137 22.47 42.92 39.65
N GLN A 138 21.32 43.33 39.12
CA GLN A 138 20.85 44.71 39.17
C GLN A 138 20.38 45.09 40.59
N ASP A 139 19.71 44.18 41.30
CA ASP A 139 19.31 44.38 42.70
C ASP A 139 20.51 44.34 43.66
N GLY A 140 21.54 43.53 43.38
CA GLY A 140 22.75 43.43 44.20
C GLY A 140 23.72 44.61 44.11
N GLN A 141 23.61 45.46 43.08
CA GLN A 141 24.41 46.68 42.92
C GLN A 141 23.72 47.93 43.50
N GLY A 142 22.50 47.79 44.02
CA GLY A 142 21.70 48.86 44.63
C GLY A 142 21.77 48.96 46.16
N ALA A 143 22.64 48.17 46.82
CA ALA A 143 22.92 48.22 48.26
C ALA A 143 24.35 48.69 48.52
#